data_AF-A0A2M4CPR5-F1
#
_entry.id   AF-A0A2M4CPR5-F1
#
_cell.length_a   1.000
_cell.length_b   1.000
_cell.length_c   1.000
_cell.angle_alpha   90.00
_cell.angle_beta   90.00
_cell.angle_gamma   90.00
#
_symmetry.space_group_name_H-M   'P 1'
#
loop_
_entity.id
_entity.type
_entity.pdbx_description
1 polymer ?
#
loop_
_entity_poly.entity_id
_entity_poly.type
_entity_poly.pdbx_seq_one_letter_code
_entity_poly.pdbx_strand_id
1 'polypeptide(L)'
;SGRPRWRSVVDRKTSDNEDDEDDIDDIFSDAPRRKPKPKADPTQFDLAKARKDIINFGISGFDKEDKQQASVALAIKLGAKPPKRKHRNYREILEEKKAAKTTEEDVAAKRRAGQADFGAVQSFQKQQQRKRDRERNPGAIMKHYGKARPRIGGKRK
;
A
#
# COMPACT_ATOMS: atom_id res chain seq x y z
N SER A 1 16.02 34.46 49.52
CA SER A 1 15.52 34.82 48.17
C SER A 1 14.93 33.57 47.51
N GLY A 2 13.63 33.33 47.67
CA GLY A 2 12.95 32.18 47.07
C GLY A 2 12.40 32.52 45.67
N ARG A 3 12.70 31.69 44.66
CA ARG A 3 12.09 31.79 43.33
C ARG A 3 10.67 31.20 43.36
N PRO A 4 9.67 31.78 42.68
CA PRO A 4 8.32 31.24 42.69
C PRO A 4 8.26 29.97 41.83
N ARG A 5 7.59 28.95 42.37
CA ARG A 5 7.38 27.65 41.73
C ARG A 5 6.14 27.74 40.84
N TRP A 6 6.30 27.57 39.53
CA TRP A 6 5.17 27.49 38.61
C TRP A 6 4.37 26.21 38.91
N ARG A 7 3.06 26.38 39.19
CA ARG A 7 2.14 25.27 39.45
C ARG A 7 1.97 24.42 38.20
N SER A 8 2.09 23.10 38.37
CA SER A 8 1.81 22.10 37.33
C SER A 8 0.32 22.13 36.99
N VAL A 9 0.00 22.36 35.72
CA VAL A 9 -1.36 22.21 35.19
C VAL A 9 -1.65 20.72 35.04
N VAL A 10 -2.44 20.20 35.96
CA VAL A 10 -3.10 18.89 35.90
C VAL A 10 -4.20 18.91 34.84
N ASP A 11 -4.34 17.77 34.16
CA ASP A 11 -5.55 17.21 33.55
C ASP A 11 -6.64 18.18 33.09
N ARG A 12 -6.74 18.41 31.78
CA ARG A 12 -8.00 18.84 31.16
C ARG A 12 -8.54 17.70 30.32
N LYS A 13 -9.56 17.03 30.87
CA LYS A 13 -10.45 16.10 30.17
C LYS A 13 -10.93 16.76 28.86
N THR A 14 -10.82 16.01 27.77
CA THR A 14 -11.48 16.30 26.50
C THR A 14 -12.98 16.04 26.66
N SER A 15 -13.77 17.10 26.79
CA SER A 15 -15.19 17.06 26.45
C SER A 15 -15.33 17.53 25.01
N ASP A 16 -15.60 16.59 24.11
CA ASP A 16 -16.17 16.88 22.80
C ASP A 16 -17.48 17.65 23.01
N ASN A 17 -17.47 18.94 22.69
CA ASN A 17 -18.58 19.82 22.25
C ASN A 17 -18.20 21.27 22.60
N GLU A 18 -17.34 21.88 21.80
CA GLU A 18 -17.06 23.33 21.84
C GLU A 18 -17.18 23.86 20.39
N ASP A 19 -18.41 23.85 19.87
CA ASP A 19 -18.83 24.93 18.97
C ASP A 19 -19.33 26.03 19.92
N ASP A 20 -18.75 27.24 19.81
CA ASP A 20 -19.13 28.49 20.53
C ASP A 20 -18.38 28.85 21.84
N GLU A 21 -17.09 28.55 21.98
CA GLU A 21 -16.24 29.40 22.84
C GLU A 21 -15.75 30.59 21.98
N ASP A 22 -16.50 31.70 22.03
CA ASP A 22 -16.02 32.98 21.52
C ASP A 22 -14.69 33.31 22.22
N ASP A 23 -13.60 33.22 21.47
CA ASP A 23 -12.26 33.60 21.92
C ASP A 23 -12.29 35.06 22.43
N ILE A 24 -12.36 35.23 23.76
CA ILE A 24 -12.29 36.55 24.43
C ILE A 24 -11.01 37.30 24.01
N ASP A 25 -9.98 36.56 23.59
CA ASP A 25 -8.70 37.08 23.09
C ASP A 25 -8.81 37.76 21.71
N ASP A 26 -9.92 37.57 20.97
CA ASP A 26 -10.16 38.15 19.63
C ASP A 26 -10.87 39.51 19.65
N ILE A 27 -11.27 39.99 20.84
CA ILE A 27 -11.80 41.36 21.04
C ILE A 27 -10.69 42.43 20.96
N PHE A 28 -9.46 42.08 21.33
CA PHE A 28 -8.31 42.98 21.32
C PHE A 28 -7.28 42.66 20.21
N SER A 29 -7.55 41.66 19.37
CA SER A 29 -6.67 41.34 18.25
C SER A 29 -6.94 42.29 17.07
N ASP A 30 -5.89 42.92 16.51
CA ASP A 30 -5.98 43.77 15.31
C ASP A 30 -6.17 42.93 14.02
N ALA A 31 -6.49 41.64 14.18
CA ALA A 31 -6.72 40.73 13.08
C ALA A 31 -8.14 40.93 12.52
N PRO A 32 -8.31 40.92 11.18
CA PRO A 32 -9.63 41.05 10.59
C PRO A 32 -10.53 39.88 11.02
N ARG A 33 -11.69 40.21 11.63
CA ARG A 33 -12.70 39.24 12.07
C ARG A 33 -13.00 38.23 10.96
N ARG A 34 -12.84 36.94 11.26
CA ARG A 34 -13.22 35.86 10.35
C ARG A 34 -14.73 35.93 10.11
N LYS A 35 -15.14 36.09 8.85
CA LYS A 35 -16.58 36.02 8.50
C LYS A 35 -17.08 34.58 8.76
N PRO A 36 -18.26 34.41 9.38
CA PRO A 36 -18.83 33.09 9.60
C PRO A 36 -19.05 32.40 8.25
N LYS A 37 -18.67 31.12 8.16
CA LYS A 37 -18.90 30.34 6.95
C LYS A 37 -20.40 30.10 6.78
N PRO A 38 -20.97 30.27 5.57
CA PRO A 38 -22.37 29.95 5.34
C PRO A 38 -22.63 28.47 5.61
N LYS A 39 -23.71 28.16 6.33
CA LYS A 39 -24.09 26.77 6.64
C LYS A 39 -24.44 26.07 5.32
N ALA A 40 -23.86 24.89 5.10
CA ALA A 40 -24.15 24.09 3.92
C ALA A 40 -25.59 23.56 3.98
N ASP A 41 -26.33 23.65 2.87
CA ASP A 41 -27.68 23.09 2.77
C ASP A 41 -27.64 21.56 2.90
N PRO A 42 -28.37 20.94 3.85
CA PRO A 42 -28.31 19.51 4.12
C PRO A 42 -28.84 18.64 2.97
N THR A 43 -29.52 19.24 1.99
CA THR A 43 -30.10 18.57 0.82
C THR A 43 -29.14 18.44 -0.36
N GLN A 44 -28.01 19.15 -0.36
CA GLN A 44 -27.05 19.15 -1.46
C GLN A 44 -25.88 18.20 -1.18
N PHE A 45 -25.58 17.32 -2.15
CA PHE A 45 -24.43 16.43 -2.08
C PHE A 45 -23.15 17.16 -2.48
N ASP A 46 -22.31 17.47 -1.51
CA ASP A 46 -20.99 18.06 -1.74
C ASP A 46 -19.93 16.98 -2.02
N LEU A 47 -19.38 17.00 -3.24
CA LEU A 47 -18.31 16.09 -3.66
C LEU A 47 -17.03 16.29 -2.84
N ALA A 48 -16.71 17.51 -2.38
CA ALA A 48 -15.52 17.76 -1.58
C ALA A 48 -15.62 17.08 -0.21
N LYS A 49 -16.78 17.19 0.43
CA LYS A 49 -17.11 16.46 1.66
C LYS A 49 -17.05 14.95 1.44
N ALA A 50 -17.71 14.44 0.40
CA ALA A 50 -17.71 13.00 0.11
C ALA A 50 -16.30 12.43 -0.13
N ARG A 51 -15.44 13.15 -0.86
CA ARG A 51 -14.02 12.76 -1.04
C ARG A 51 -13.27 12.68 0.28
N LYS A 52 -13.46 13.67 1.16
CA LYS A 52 -12.85 13.67 2.50
C LYS A 52 -13.33 12.48 3.32
N ASP A 53 -14.62 12.19 3.29
CA ASP A 53 -15.22 11.08 4.04
C ASP A 53 -14.70 9.72 3.55
N ILE A 54 -14.56 9.53 2.24
CA ILE A 54 -13.95 8.33 1.66
C ILE A 54 -12.49 8.16 2.13
N ILE A 55 -11.71 9.24 2.13
CA ILE A 55 -10.31 9.21 2.59
C ILE A 55 -10.25 8.86 4.08
N ASN A 56 -11.09 9.49 4.90
CA ASN A 56 -11.16 9.23 6.34
C ASN A 56 -11.57 7.79 6.63
N PHE A 57 -12.56 7.27 5.88
CA PHE A 57 -12.99 5.88 5.95
C PHE A 57 -11.88 4.91 5.55
N GLY A 58 -11.11 5.21 4.51
CA GLY A 58 -9.96 4.41 4.11
C GLY A 58 -8.87 4.36 5.20
N ILE A 59 -8.62 5.48 5.88
CA ILE A 59 -7.61 5.56 6.95
C ILE A 59 -8.10 4.86 8.24
N SER A 60 -9.40 4.93 8.55
CA SER A 60 -9.93 4.39 9.81
C SER A 60 -9.74 2.88 9.97
N GLY A 61 -9.70 2.14 8.85
CA GLY A 61 -9.53 0.69 8.81
C GLY A 61 -8.09 0.17 8.90
N PHE A 62 -7.08 1.03 8.94
CA PHE A 62 -5.67 0.60 9.03
C PHE A 62 -5.21 0.25 10.44
N ASP A 63 -4.06 -0.40 10.58
CA ASP A 63 -3.39 -0.58 11.87
C ASP A 63 -2.74 0.72 12.35
N LYS A 64 -2.36 0.81 13.64
CA LYS A 64 -1.87 2.08 14.24
C LYS A 64 -0.68 2.69 13.49
N GLU A 65 0.26 1.87 13.06
CA GLU A 65 1.46 2.31 12.32
C GLU A 65 1.08 2.79 10.92
N ASP A 66 0.24 2.03 10.23
CA ASP A 66 -0.23 2.33 8.88
C ASP A 66 -1.14 3.56 8.85
N LYS A 67 -1.95 3.80 9.89
CA LYS A 67 -2.73 5.03 10.07
C LYS A 67 -1.83 6.26 10.10
N GLN A 68 -0.72 6.20 10.81
CA GLN A 68 0.24 7.32 10.88
C GLN A 68 0.92 7.57 9.54
N GLN A 69 1.30 6.51 8.82
CA GLN A 69 1.89 6.65 7.50
C GLN A 69 0.89 7.23 6.49
N ALA A 70 -0.36 6.75 6.52
CA ALA A 70 -1.42 7.22 5.64
C ALA A 70 -1.80 8.68 5.93
N SER A 71 -1.84 9.10 7.20
CA SER A 71 -2.13 10.49 7.58
C SER A 71 -1.01 11.43 7.18
N VAL A 72 0.26 11.03 7.36
CA VAL A 72 1.42 11.80 6.88
C VAL A 72 1.39 11.93 5.35
N ALA A 73 1.10 10.83 4.63
CA ALA A 73 0.97 10.87 3.18
C ALA A 73 -0.18 11.79 2.71
N LEU A 74 -1.31 11.76 3.40
CA LEU A 74 -2.43 12.69 3.14
C LEU A 74 -2.02 14.14 3.37
N ALA A 75 -1.37 14.43 4.50
CA ALA A 75 -0.89 15.77 4.81
C ALA A 75 0.07 16.29 3.72
N ILE A 76 1.00 15.45 3.24
CA ILE A 76 1.92 15.79 2.15
C ILE A 76 1.14 16.09 0.86
N LYS A 77 0.13 15.27 0.51
CA LYS A 77 -0.73 15.53 -0.66
C LYS A 77 -1.49 16.85 -0.56
N LEU A 78 -1.85 17.27 0.66
CA LEU A 78 -2.49 18.55 0.95
C LEU A 78 -1.50 19.73 1.00
N GLY A 79 -0.21 19.48 0.76
CA GLY A 79 0.83 20.51 0.71
C GLY A 79 1.65 20.65 1.99
N ALA A 80 1.47 19.78 2.99
CA ALA A 80 2.35 19.77 4.16
C ALA A 80 3.79 19.42 3.76
N LYS A 81 4.76 20.03 4.44
CA LYS A 81 6.18 19.76 4.21
C LYS A 81 6.53 18.32 4.60
N PRO A 82 7.13 17.51 3.70
CA PRO A 82 7.53 16.14 4.03
C PRO A 82 8.51 16.07 5.22
N PRO A 83 8.44 14.99 6.03
CA PRO A 83 9.37 14.81 7.14
C PRO A 83 10.81 14.66 6.64
N LYS A 84 11.76 15.22 7.39
CA LYS A 84 13.19 15.15 7.04
C LYS A 84 13.68 13.70 7.15
N ARG A 85 14.45 13.24 6.15
CA ARG A 85 15.06 11.91 6.17
C ARG A 85 16.15 11.84 7.26
N LYS A 86 16.32 10.67 7.86
CA LYS A 86 17.42 10.40 8.81
C LYS A 86 18.76 10.61 8.11
N HIS A 87 19.74 11.15 8.84
CA HIS A 87 21.10 11.31 8.34
C HIS A 87 21.71 9.90 8.22
N ARG A 88 22.23 9.55 7.03
CA ARG A 88 22.87 8.27 6.73
C ARG A 88 24.18 8.52 5.98
N ASN A 89 25.10 7.56 6.01
CA ASN A 89 26.36 7.68 5.28
C ASN A 89 26.10 7.64 3.76
N TYR A 90 26.79 8.50 3.00
CA TYR A 90 26.64 8.55 1.55
C TYR A 90 27.00 7.24 0.85
N ARG A 91 27.98 6.48 1.38
CA ARG A 91 28.38 5.18 0.83
C ARG A 91 27.23 4.17 0.87
N GLU A 92 26.54 4.08 2.01
CA GLU A 92 25.37 3.18 2.19
C GLU A 92 24.25 3.53 1.20
N ILE A 93 23.95 4.81 1.04
CA ILE A 93 22.90 5.27 0.11
C ILE A 93 23.24 4.90 -1.34
N LEU A 94 24.52 4.97 -1.72
CA LEU A 94 24.96 4.60 -3.06
C LEU A 94 24.85 3.09 -3.29
N GLU A 95 25.23 2.28 -2.31
CA GLU A 95 25.14 0.83 -2.37
C GLU A 95 23.68 0.37 -2.48
N GLU A 96 22.78 0.91 -1.64
CA GLU A 96 21.34 0.66 -1.71
C GLU A 96 20.78 1.00 -3.12
N LYS A 97 21.16 2.15 -3.68
CA LYS A 97 20.72 2.56 -5.02
C LYS A 97 21.26 1.66 -6.13
N LYS A 98 22.51 1.21 -6.03
CA LYS A 98 23.09 0.29 -7.01
C LYS A 98 22.40 -1.07 -6.95
N ALA A 99 22.18 -1.60 -5.75
CA ALA A 99 21.46 -2.86 -5.55
C ALA A 99 20.01 -2.79 -6.08
N ALA A 100 19.30 -1.69 -5.82
CA ALA A 100 17.95 -1.50 -6.36
C ALA A 100 17.94 -1.51 -7.89
N LYS A 101 18.86 -0.77 -8.53
CA LYS A 101 18.96 -0.75 -10.00
C LYS A 101 19.25 -2.12 -10.60
N THR A 102 20.18 -2.89 -10.02
CA THR A 102 20.46 -4.24 -10.50
C THR A 102 19.23 -5.13 -10.39
N THR A 103 18.47 -5.05 -9.30
CA THR A 103 17.22 -5.84 -9.18
C THR A 103 16.16 -5.42 -10.18
N GLU A 104 16.01 -4.13 -10.47
CA GLU A 104 15.07 -3.63 -11.48
C GLU A 104 15.49 -4.05 -12.89
N GLU A 105 16.78 -3.97 -13.21
CA GLU A 105 17.34 -4.40 -14.49
C GLU A 105 17.18 -5.91 -14.69
N ASP A 106 17.41 -6.72 -13.65
CA ASP A 106 17.21 -8.16 -13.69
C ASP A 106 15.73 -8.52 -13.88
N VAL A 107 14.82 -7.83 -13.17
CA VAL A 107 13.39 -8.02 -13.33
C VAL A 107 12.95 -7.57 -14.74
N ALA A 108 13.48 -6.46 -15.25
CA ALA A 108 13.19 -5.99 -16.61
C ALA A 108 13.74 -6.96 -17.67
N ALA A 109 14.94 -7.51 -17.48
CA ALA A 109 15.54 -8.50 -18.35
C ALA A 109 14.72 -9.80 -18.37
N LYS A 110 14.30 -10.29 -17.20
CA LYS A 110 13.40 -11.45 -17.08
C LYS A 110 12.07 -11.19 -17.79
N ARG A 111 11.48 -10.01 -17.62
CA ARG A 111 10.27 -9.60 -18.36
C ARG A 111 10.48 -9.59 -19.87
N ARG A 112 11.61 -9.04 -20.36
CA ARG A 112 11.96 -9.05 -21.79
C ARG A 112 12.20 -10.46 -22.34
N ALA A 113 12.81 -11.33 -21.56
CA ALA A 113 13.01 -12.74 -21.87
C ALA A 113 11.71 -13.57 -21.75
N GLY A 114 10.59 -12.95 -21.40
CA GLY A 114 9.31 -13.60 -21.17
C GLY A 114 9.26 -14.43 -19.88
N GLN A 115 10.31 -14.43 -19.05
CA GLN A 115 10.34 -15.13 -17.78
C GLN A 115 9.64 -14.29 -16.70
N ALA A 116 8.34 -14.05 -16.85
CA ALA A 116 7.54 -13.40 -15.82
C ALA A 116 6.93 -14.48 -14.94
N ASP A 117 7.05 -14.41 -13.61
CA ASP A 117 6.62 -15.48 -12.67
C ASP A 117 5.09 -15.60 -12.48
N PHE A 118 4.31 -14.69 -13.08
CA PHE A 118 2.85 -14.67 -12.93
C PHE A 118 2.15 -14.14 -14.19
N GLY A 119 0.86 -14.48 -14.31
CA GLY A 119 -0.02 -13.97 -15.37
C GLY A 119 0.01 -14.77 -16.68
N ALA A 120 -0.48 -14.15 -17.75
CA ALA A 120 -0.70 -14.80 -19.05
C ALA A 120 0.58 -15.36 -19.71
N VAL A 121 1.74 -14.78 -19.37
CA VAL A 121 3.04 -15.21 -19.92
C VAL A 121 3.45 -16.57 -19.36
N GLN A 122 3.21 -16.84 -18.06
CA GLN A 122 3.45 -18.16 -17.44
C GLN A 122 2.63 -19.28 -18.07
N SER A 123 1.32 -19.05 -18.22
CA SER A 123 0.41 -20.06 -18.74
C SER A 123 0.74 -20.41 -20.20
N PHE A 124 1.08 -19.41 -21.01
CA PHE A 124 1.55 -19.60 -22.38
C PHE A 124 2.85 -20.43 -22.43
N GLN A 125 3.85 -20.10 -21.60
CA GLN A 125 5.10 -20.86 -21.55
C GLN A 125 4.91 -22.32 -21.13
N LYS A 126 4.05 -22.57 -20.14
CA LYS A 126 3.71 -23.92 -19.68
C LYS A 126 3.02 -24.73 -20.79
N GLN A 127 2.13 -24.09 -21.56
CA GLN A 127 1.50 -24.74 -22.72
C GLN A 127 2.53 -25.12 -23.79
N GLN A 128 3.46 -24.22 -24.12
CA GLN A 128 4.53 -24.49 -25.09
C GLN A 128 5.49 -25.59 -24.61
N GLN A 129 5.80 -25.65 -23.31
CA GLN A 129 6.56 -26.75 -22.73
C GLN A 129 5.84 -28.08 -22.88
N ARG A 130 4.55 -28.16 -22.49
CA ARG A 130 3.75 -29.40 -22.64
C ARG A 130 3.66 -29.88 -24.09
N LYS A 131 3.57 -28.95 -25.05
CA LYS A 131 3.59 -29.28 -26.48
C LYS A 131 4.93 -29.91 -26.89
N ARG A 132 6.05 -29.26 -26.53
CA ARG A 132 7.40 -29.77 -26.80
C ARG A 132 7.67 -31.12 -26.12
N ASP A 133 7.18 -31.33 -24.91
CA ASP A 133 7.36 -32.60 -24.18
C ASP A 133 6.60 -33.75 -24.86
N ARG A 134 5.41 -33.46 -25.39
CA ARG A 134 4.61 -34.41 -26.18
C ARG A 134 5.28 -34.76 -27.51
N GLU A 135 5.90 -33.78 -28.17
CA GLU A 135 6.65 -33.97 -29.41
C GLU A 135 7.95 -34.74 -29.19
N ARG A 136 8.71 -34.42 -28.13
CA ARG A 136 9.98 -35.10 -27.82
C ARG A 136 9.81 -36.55 -27.39
N ASN A 137 8.72 -36.87 -26.68
CA ASN A 137 8.46 -38.21 -26.16
C ASN A 137 7.07 -38.69 -26.58
N PRO A 138 6.87 -39.15 -27.82
CA PRO A 138 5.58 -39.65 -28.29
C PRO A 138 5.10 -40.87 -27.48
N GLY A 139 6.02 -41.65 -26.89
CA GLY A 139 5.72 -42.77 -25.99
C GLY A 139 5.46 -42.38 -24.53
N ALA A 140 5.51 -41.10 -24.16
CA ALA A 140 5.25 -40.65 -22.78
C ALA A 140 3.82 -40.97 -22.32
N ILE A 141 2.86 -40.98 -23.24
CA ILE A 141 1.47 -41.35 -22.96
C ILE A 141 1.39 -42.82 -22.53
N MET A 142 2.23 -43.70 -23.09
CA MET A 142 2.31 -45.12 -22.70
C MET A 142 3.02 -45.34 -21.35
N LYS A 143 3.55 -44.32 -20.67
CA LYS A 143 4.14 -44.49 -19.32
C LYS A 143 3.09 -44.74 -18.25
N HIS A 144 1.86 -44.24 -18.45
CA HIS A 144 0.74 -44.43 -17.53
C HIS A 144 -0.03 -45.73 -17.80
N TYR A 145 0.18 -46.36 -18.95
CA TYR A 145 -0.44 -47.63 -19.30
C TYR A 145 0.62 -48.73 -19.15
N GLY A 146 0.42 -49.63 -18.19
CA GLY A 146 1.36 -50.73 -17.93
C GLY A 146 1.63 -51.57 -19.18
N LYS A 147 2.86 -52.07 -19.33
CA LYS A 147 3.25 -52.96 -20.43
C LYS A 147 2.35 -54.20 -20.45
N ALA A 148 1.48 -54.31 -21.46
CA ALA A 148 0.67 -55.50 -21.67
C ALA A 148 1.58 -56.71 -21.97
N ARG A 149 1.46 -57.77 -21.18
CA ARG A 149 2.09 -59.07 -21.43
C ARG A 149 1.03 -60.01 -22.01
N PRO A 150 0.85 -60.09 -23.34
CA PRO A 150 -0.13 -61.00 -23.92
C PRO A 150 0.30 -62.45 -23.64
N ARG A 151 -0.60 -63.25 -23.06
CA ARG A 151 -0.40 -64.70 -22.87
C ARG A 151 -0.75 -65.42 -24.17
N ILE A 152 0.13 -65.34 -25.16
CA ILE A 152 0.02 -66.13 -26.39
C ILE A 152 0.54 -67.54 -26.06
N GLY A 153 -0.37 -68.52 -25.94
CA GLY A 153 0.00 -69.94 -25.81
C GLY A 153 -0.71 -70.77 -24.74
N GLY A 154 -1.92 -70.42 -24.29
CA GLY A 154 -2.72 -71.29 -23.42
C GLY A 154 -3.43 -72.39 -24.22
N LYS A 155 -2.80 -73.56 -24.41
CA LYS A 155 -3.50 -74.74 -24.93
C LYS A 155 -4.61 -75.13 -23.94
N ARG A 156 -5.86 -75.11 -24.38
CA ARG A 156 -7.00 -75.71 -23.65
C ARG A 156 -6.90 -77.23 -23.79
N LYS A 157 -7.05 -77.95 -22.67
CA LYS A 157 -7.19 -79.41 -22.62
C LYS A 157 -8.43 -79.87 -23.37
#